data_AF-A0A5E4IL13-F1
#
_entry.id   AF-A0A5E4IL13-F1
#
_cell.length_a   1.000
_cell.length_b   1.000
_cell.length_c   1.000
_cell.angle_alpha   90.00
_cell.angle_beta   90.00
_cell.angle_gamma   90.00
#
_symmetry.space_group_name_H-M   'P 1'
#
loop_
_entity.id
_entity.type
_entity.pdbx_description
1 polymer ?
#
loop_
_entity_poly.entity_id
_entity_poly.type
_entity_poly.pdbx_seq_one_letter_code
_entity_poly.pdbx_strand_id
1 'polypeptide(L)'
;MRYDDELDSYDYRAMPPIIYFIWQAFFDLKASAFLALGAHYRSAIQPLRPILENIMVSRYFHEKLLHAKDETWKEEYEEFINWSESTEHKEGFGKSLKYLRTKGIITSDGEEEKWLNEEWEKLNKYLHPYMFRWDKGKTPEVVRYDEGKYNEWLDMYQSILSYMIEILCNYFPESIKSQNGQNALIELKGMESLEEDCKVTLIISKHFRNFLSQISTEGNLLYNEP
;
A
#
# COMPACT_ATOMS: atom_id res chain seq x y z
N MET A 1 -37.14 -20.48 3.13
CA MET A 1 -37.17 -19.07 2.72
C MET A 1 -36.03 -18.93 1.75
N ARG A 2 -36.34 -18.73 0.47
CA ARG A 2 -35.36 -18.68 -0.61
C ARG A 2 -34.44 -17.48 -0.36
N TYR A 3 -33.14 -17.73 -0.32
CA TYR A 3 -32.07 -16.73 -0.24
C TYR A 3 -31.75 -16.14 -1.63
N ASP A 4 -32.72 -16.15 -2.55
CA ASP A 4 -32.48 -15.83 -3.96
C ASP A 4 -32.79 -14.35 -4.30
N ASP A 5 -33.46 -13.60 -3.41
CA ASP A 5 -34.00 -12.27 -3.73
C ASP A 5 -33.29 -11.09 -2.99
N GLU A 6 -32.31 -11.33 -2.11
CA GLU A 6 -31.61 -10.24 -1.38
C GLU A 6 -30.26 -9.83 -1.99
N LEU A 7 -29.68 -10.63 -2.89
CA LEU A 7 -28.46 -10.25 -3.59
C LEU A 7 -28.72 -9.10 -4.60
N ASP A 8 -29.91 -9.02 -5.21
CA ASP A 8 -30.19 -7.99 -6.24
C ASP A 8 -30.27 -6.52 -5.72
N SER A 9 -30.18 -6.28 -4.40
CA SER A 9 -30.27 -4.94 -3.81
C SER A 9 -28.94 -4.32 -3.36
N TYR A 10 -27.86 -5.09 -3.29
CA TYR A 10 -26.54 -4.52 -3.09
C TYR A 10 -26.01 -4.10 -4.46
N ASP A 11 -25.84 -2.79 -4.67
CA ASP A 11 -25.10 -2.32 -5.84
C ASP A 11 -23.66 -2.85 -5.72
N TYR A 12 -23.36 -3.97 -6.37
CA TYR A 12 -22.04 -4.61 -6.35
C TYR A 12 -20.94 -3.75 -7.00
N ARG A 13 -21.27 -2.54 -7.47
CA ARG A 13 -20.33 -1.46 -7.77
C ARG A 13 -19.90 -0.67 -6.53
N ALA A 14 -20.42 -0.97 -5.34
CA ALA A 14 -20.30 -0.12 -4.16
C ALA A 14 -18.88 -0.02 -3.58
N MET A 15 -18.01 -1.03 -3.74
CA MET A 15 -16.61 -0.90 -3.31
C MET A 15 -15.66 -1.85 -4.06
N PRO A 16 -14.84 -1.33 -4.99
CA PRO A 16 -13.81 -2.13 -5.67
C PRO A 16 -12.81 -2.74 -4.67
N PRO A 17 -12.27 -3.96 -4.89
CA PRO A 17 -11.32 -4.58 -3.96
C PRO A 17 -10.10 -3.71 -3.65
N ILE A 18 -9.55 -3.00 -4.64
CA ILE A 18 -8.47 -2.03 -4.43
C ILE A 18 -8.86 -0.96 -3.40
N ILE A 19 -10.06 -0.38 -3.52
CA ILE A 19 -10.54 0.63 -2.57
C ILE A 19 -10.70 0.04 -1.17
N TYR A 20 -11.24 -1.19 -1.07
CA TYR A 20 -11.41 -1.88 0.21
C TYR A 20 -10.09 -2.04 0.97
N PHE A 21 -9.07 -2.61 0.32
CA PHE A 21 -7.79 -2.88 0.97
C PHE A 21 -6.94 -1.63 1.15
N ILE A 22 -6.98 -0.69 0.21
CA ILE A 22 -6.23 0.56 0.37
C ILE A 22 -6.76 1.35 1.56
N TRP A 23 -8.08 1.35 1.80
CA TRP A 23 -8.66 1.94 3.00
C TRP A 23 -8.13 1.31 4.28
N GLN A 24 -8.07 -0.03 4.35
CA GLN A 24 -7.48 -0.74 5.49
C GLN A 24 -5.98 -0.44 5.64
N ALA A 25 -5.23 -0.47 4.53
CA ALA A 25 -3.80 -0.16 4.51
C ALA A 25 -3.52 1.26 5.02
N PHE A 26 -4.38 2.24 4.75
CA PHE A 26 -4.25 3.59 5.31
C PHE A 26 -4.39 3.61 6.84
N PHE A 27 -5.23 2.77 7.44
CA PHE A 27 -5.30 2.65 8.90
C PHE A 27 -4.01 2.07 9.48
N ASP A 28 -3.47 1.03 8.84
CA ASP A 28 -2.20 0.43 9.26
C ASP A 28 -1.01 1.38 9.09
N LEU A 29 -1.03 2.22 8.04
CA LEU A 29 -0.03 3.28 7.86
C LEU A 29 -0.13 4.31 8.99
N LYS A 30 -1.34 4.73 9.38
CA LYS A 30 -1.52 5.63 10.53
C LYS A 30 -1.02 5.00 11.83
N ALA A 31 -1.27 3.70 12.05
CA ALA A 31 -0.75 2.98 13.21
C ALA A 31 0.79 2.90 13.18
N SER A 32 1.37 2.63 12.02
CA SER A 32 2.82 2.66 11.78
C SER A 32 3.41 4.03 12.13
N ALA A 33 2.82 5.12 11.62
CA ALA A 33 3.25 6.49 11.92
C ALA A 33 3.15 6.82 13.41
N PHE A 34 2.06 6.45 14.07
CA PHE A 34 1.89 6.65 15.51
C PHE A 34 3.01 5.96 16.32
N LEU A 35 3.34 4.72 15.97
CA LEU A 35 4.43 3.98 16.61
C LEU A 35 5.80 4.62 16.36
N ALA A 36 6.06 5.07 15.13
CA ALA A 36 7.33 5.72 14.79
C ALA A 36 7.53 7.04 15.52
N LEU A 37 6.47 7.85 15.66
CA LEU A 37 6.50 9.09 16.46
C LEU A 37 6.75 8.82 17.95
N GLY A 38 6.34 7.66 18.46
CA GLY A 38 6.70 7.18 19.80
C GLY A 38 8.09 6.51 19.90
N ALA A 39 8.91 6.61 18.86
CA ALA A 39 10.22 5.96 18.74
C ALA A 39 10.17 4.40 18.81
N HIS A 40 9.02 3.80 18.52
CA HIS A 40 8.85 2.35 18.40
C HIS A 40 9.13 1.85 16.98
N TYR A 41 10.27 2.23 16.38
CA TYR A 41 10.55 2.04 14.95
C TYR A 41 10.42 0.59 14.47
N ARG A 42 10.91 -0.38 15.25
CA ARG A 42 10.77 -1.80 14.91
C ARG A 42 9.30 -2.21 14.79
N SER A 43 8.48 -1.82 15.77
CA SER A 43 7.05 -2.09 15.78
C SER A 43 6.33 -1.28 14.70
N ALA A 44 6.83 -0.10 14.33
CA ALA A 44 6.29 0.71 13.24
C ALA A 44 6.54 0.08 11.87
N ILE A 45 7.66 -0.60 11.67
CA ILE A 45 8.00 -1.27 10.40
C ILE A 45 7.18 -2.56 10.21
N GLN A 46 6.85 -3.28 11.29
CA GLN A 46 6.14 -4.56 11.20
C GLN A 46 4.80 -4.51 10.42
N PRO A 47 3.92 -3.50 10.62
CA PRO A 47 2.70 -3.31 9.84
C PRO A 47 2.92 -3.04 8.35
N LEU A 48 4.10 -2.56 7.94
CA LEU A 48 4.34 -2.19 6.54
C LEU A 48 4.33 -3.40 5.60
N ARG A 49 4.68 -4.60 6.10
CA ARG A 49 4.59 -5.83 5.30
C ARG A 49 3.15 -6.27 5.01
N PRO A 50 2.25 -6.46 6.00
CA PRO A 50 0.87 -6.78 5.71
C PRO A 50 0.17 -5.71 4.85
N ILE A 51 0.57 -4.43 4.95
CA ILE A 51 0.13 -3.39 4.00
C ILE A 51 0.52 -3.75 2.56
N LEU A 52 1.80 -4.03 2.31
CA LEU A 52 2.29 -4.41 0.98
C LEU A 52 1.62 -5.69 0.46
N GLU A 53 1.40 -6.67 1.34
CA GLU A 53 0.69 -7.90 1.01
C GLU A 53 -0.76 -7.62 0.60
N ASN A 54 -1.48 -6.82 1.38
CA ASN A 54 -2.86 -6.44 1.12
C ASN A 54 -3.00 -5.67 -0.20
N ILE A 55 -2.04 -4.80 -0.53
CA ILE A 55 -2.02 -4.09 -1.82
C ILE A 55 -1.94 -5.09 -2.97
N MET A 56 -1.04 -6.08 -2.92
CA MET A 56 -0.93 -7.11 -3.97
C MET A 56 -2.19 -7.96 -4.09
N VAL A 57 -2.76 -8.37 -2.96
CA VAL A 57 -4.00 -9.16 -2.93
C VAL A 57 -5.17 -8.34 -3.50
N SER A 58 -5.23 -7.04 -3.18
CA SER A 58 -6.26 -6.14 -3.69
C SER A 58 -6.21 -6.02 -5.21
N ARG A 59 -5.00 -5.88 -5.75
CA ARG A 59 -4.76 -5.78 -7.19
C ARG A 59 -5.12 -7.09 -7.88
N TYR A 60 -4.77 -8.22 -7.27
CA TYR A 60 -5.15 -9.54 -7.76
C TYR A 60 -6.68 -9.69 -7.93
N PHE A 61 -7.46 -9.42 -6.87
CA PHE A 61 -8.92 -9.54 -6.96
C PHE A 61 -9.52 -8.54 -7.94
N HIS A 62 -9.04 -7.30 -7.95
CA HIS A 62 -9.52 -6.30 -8.88
C HIS A 62 -9.24 -6.67 -10.33
N GLU A 63 -8.06 -7.22 -10.62
CA GLU A 63 -7.67 -7.68 -11.95
C GLU A 63 -8.48 -8.89 -12.42
N LYS A 64 -8.82 -9.82 -11.51
CA LYS A 64 -9.78 -10.89 -11.83
C LYS A 64 -11.14 -10.32 -12.23
N LEU A 65 -11.65 -9.35 -11.47
CA LEU A 65 -12.94 -8.71 -11.78
C LEU A 65 -12.91 -7.95 -13.11
N LEU A 66 -11.85 -7.20 -13.40
CA LEU A 66 -11.69 -6.48 -14.68
C LEU A 66 -11.64 -7.43 -15.88
N HIS A 67 -11.09 -8.63 -15.70
CA HIS A 67 -10.95 -9.63 -16.76
C HIS A 67 -12.08 -10.68 -16.79
N ALA A 68 -13.02 -10.61 -15.84
CA ALA A 68 -14.16 -11.50 -15.80
C ALA A 68 -15.12 -11.18 -16.95
N LYS A 69 -15.70 -12.22 -17.56
CA LYS A 69 -16.75 -12.07 -18.59
C LYS A 69 -18.13 -12.02 -17.91
N ASP A 70 -19.16 -11.61 -18.65
CA ASP A 70 -20.51 -11.26 -18.16
C ASP A 70 -21.17 -12.22 -17.16
N GLU A 71 -20.81 -13.50 -17.15
CA GLU A 71 -21.35 -14.50 -16.21
C GLU A 71 -20.38 -14.89 -15.08
N THR A 72 -19.07 -14.70 -15.25
CA THR A 72 -18.06 -15.12 -14.25
C THR A 72 -17.73 -14.05 -13.23
N TRP A 73 -18.10 -12.78 -13.47
CA TRP A 73 -17.76 -11.69 -12.54
C TRP A 73 -18.40 -11.87 -11.16
N LYS A 74 -19.60 -12.47 -11.10
CA LYS A 74 -20.30 -12.75 -9.83
C LYS A 74 -19.51 -13.75 -9.00
N GLU A 75 -19.06 -14.84 -9.63
CA GLU A 75 -18.25 -15.86 -8.98
C GLU A 75 -16.92 -15.27 -8.46
N GLU A 76 -16.28 -14.44 -9.27
CA GLU A 76 -15.03 -13.76 -8.90
C GLU A 76 -15.22 -12.75 -7.75
N TYR A 77 -16.37 -12.08 -7.70
CA TYR A 77 -16.71 -11.17 -6.61
C TYR A 77 -17.08 -11.91 -5.32
N GLU A 78 -17.84 -12.99 -5.43
CA GLU A 78 -18.15 -13.87 -4.29
C GLU A 78 -16.88 -14.49 -3.71
N GLU A 79 -15.90 -14.85 -4.55
CA GLU A 79 -14.58 -15.30 -4.09
C GLU A 79 -13.87 -14.23 -3.26
N PHE A 80 -13.89 -12.97 -3.71
CA PHE A 80 -13.34 -11.84 -2.96
C PHE A 80 -14.04 -11.65 -1.61
N ILE A 81 -15.38 -11.63 -1.58
CA ILE A 81 -16.15 -11.49 -0.34
C ILE A 81 -15.82 -12.62 0.64
N ASN A 82 -15.89 -13.87 0.16
CA ASN A 82 -15.55 -15.04 0.96
C ASN A 82 -14.12 -14.96 1.49
N TRP A 83 -13.15 -14.52 0.68
CA TRP A 83 -11.78 -14.32 1.12
C TRP A 83 -11.70 -13.27 2.24
N SER A 84 -12.40 -12.14 2.08
CA SER A 84 -12.38 -11.00 3.02
C SER A 84 -13.05 -11.30 4.36
N GLU A 85 -14.08 -12.15 4.34
CA GLU A 85 -14.84 -12.55 5.53
C GLU A 85 -14.29 -13.82 6.20
N SER A 86 -13.51 -14.61 5.46
CA SER A 86 -12.94 -15.85 6.01
C SER A 86 -11.87 -15.57 7.06
N THR A 87 -11.88 -16.37 8.13
CA THR A 87 -10.78 -16.45 9.10
C THR A 87 -9.63 -17.35 8.63
N GLU A 88 -9.85 -18.10 7.55
CA GLU A 88 -8.89 -18.99 6.89
C GLU A 88 -8.55 -18.44 5.50
N HIS A 89 -7.68 -17.44 5.42
CA HIS A 89 -7.27 -16.85 4.14
C HIS A 89 -6.50 -17.87 3.27
N LYS A 90 -7.21 -18.58 2.39
CA LYS A 90 -6.68 -19.65 1.52
C LYS A 90 -5.84 -19.15 0.34
N GLU A 91 -5.96 -17.86 0.03
CA GLU A 91 -5.15 -17.20 -0.99
C GLU A 91 -4.14 -16.28 -0.34
N GLY A 92 -2.91 -16.77 -0.26
CA GLY A 92 -1.79 -16.00 0.26
C GLY A 92 -1.14 -15.14 -0.81
N PHE A 93 -0.45 -14.09 -0.36
CA PHE A 93 0.40 -13.18 -1.14
C PHE A 93 1.12 -13.83 -2.33
N GLY A 94 1.75 -14.99 -2.13
CA GLY A 94 2.50 -15.69 -3.18
C GLY A 94 1.65 -16.15 -4.37
N LYS A 95 0.38 -16.53 -4.15
CA LYS A 95 -0.54 -16.89 -5.25
C LYS A 95 -0.97 -15.66 -6.03
N SER A 96 -1.33 -14.58 -5.33
CA SER A 96 -1.71 -13.30 -5.93
C SER A 96 -0.59 -12.76 -6.80
N LEU A 97 0.64 -12.75 -6.28
CA LEU A 97 1.80 -12.27 -7.02
C LEU A 97 2.12 -13.14 -8.23
N LYS A 98 2.00 -14.47 -8.12
CA LYS A 98 2.15 -15.39 -9.26
C LYS A 98 1.13 -15.09 -10.36
N TYR A 99 -0.12 -14.83 -10.01
CA TYR A 99 -1.16 -14.46 -10.98
C TYR A 99 -0.81 -13.15 -11.70
N LEU A 100 -0.49 -12.09 -10.94
CA LEU A 100 -0.16 -10.77 -11.49
C LEU A 100 1.01 -10.86 -12.49
N ARG A 101 2.05 -11.64 -12.16
CA ARG A 101 3.18 -11.93 -13.06
C ARG A 101 2.77 -12.71 -14.31
N THR A 102 1.95 -13.75 -14.14
CA THR A 102 1.49 -14.59 -15.26
C THR A 102 0.65 -13.81 -16.27
N LYS A 103 -0.11 -12.82 -15.78
CA LYS A 103 -0.92 -11.92 -16.62
C LYS A 103 -0.13 -10.75 -17.21
N GLY A 104 1.16 -10.63 -16.90
CA GLY A 104 2.00 -9.51 -17.37
C GLY A 104 1.65 -8.16 -16.74
N ILE A 105 0.87 -8.17 -15.65
CA ILE A 105 0.49 -6.95 -14.91
C ILE A 105 1.69 -6.42 -14.12
N ILE A 106 2.47 -7.33 -13.54
CA ILE A 106 3.81 -7.06 -13.00
C ILE A 106 4.79 -7.80 -13.90
N THR A 107 5.62 -7.07 -14.65
CA THR A 107 6.60 -7.65 -15.56
C THR A 107 7.85 -8.09 -14.81
N SER A 108 8.36 -9.29 -15.09
CA SER A 108 9.47 -9.89 -14.33
C SER A 108 10.80 -9.14 -14.43
N ASP A 109 10.98 -8.33 -15.47
CA ASP A 109 12.13 -7.46 -15.72
C ASP A 109 11.82 -5.97 -15.51
N GLY A 110 10.58 -5.65 -15.16
CA GLY A 110 10.08 -4.29 -14.92
C GLY A 110 10.67 -3.65 -13.67
N GLU A 111 10.57 -2.32 -13.61
CA GLU A 111 11.01 -1.54 -12.45
C GLU A 111 10.18 -1.88 -11.20
N GLU A 112 8.89 -2.14 -11.37
CA GLU A 112 7.97 -2.53 -10.30
C GLU A 112 8.36 -3.85 -9.61
N GLU A 113 8.72 -4.89 -10.38
CA GLU A 113 9.16 -6.17 -9.83
C GLU A 113 10.48 -6.04 -9.05
N LYS A 114 11.42 -5.23 -9.57
CA LYS A 114 12.69 -4.96 -8.88
C LYS A 114 12.44 -4.23 -7.55
N TRP A 115 11.65 -3.17 -7.60
CA TRP A 115 11.25 -2.40 -6.42
C TRP A 115 10.56 -3.30 -5.39
N LEU A 116 9.60 -4.13 -5.81
CA LEU A 116 8.86 -5.02 -4.91
C LEU A 116 9.80 -6.00 -4.19
N ASN A 117 10.75 -6.60 -4.91
CA ASN A 117 11.72 -7.51 -4.31
C ASN A 117 12.65 -6.78 -3.33
N GLU A 118 13.10 -5.57 -3.64
CA GLU A 118 13.92 -4.76 -2.75
C GLU A 118 13.19 -4.40 -1.45
N GLU A 119 11.96 -3.90 -1.55
CA GLU A 119 11.13 -3.57 -0.38
C GLU A 119 10.78 -4.81 0.44
N TRP A 120 10.44 -5.92 -0.22
CA TRP A 120 10.15 -7.18 0.45
C TRP A 120 11.34 -7.68 1.28
N GLU A 121 12.56 -7.62 0.74
CA GLU A 121 13.77 -7.99 1.46
C GLU A 121 14.09 -7.06 2.63
N LYS A 122 13.82 -5.76 2.52
CA LYS A 122 13.93 -4.83 3.65
C LYS A 122 12.98 -5.24 4.77
N LEU A 123 11.71 -5.48 4.44
CA LEU A 123 10.65 -5.82 5.39
C LEU A 123 10.86 -7.20 6.04
N ASN A 124 11.41 -8.17 5.30
CA ASN A 124 11.65 -9.52 5.80
C ASN A 124 12.55 -9.57 7.05
N LYS A 125 13.46 -8.60 7.20
CA LYS A 125 14.33 -8.46 8.37
C LYS A 125 13.58 -8.26 9.69
N TYR A 126 12.31 -7.87 9.61
CA TYR A 126 11.49 -7.46 10.76
C TYR A 126 10.44 -8.50 11.21
N LEU A 127 10.25 -9.58 10.43
CA LEU A 127 9.29 -10.65 10.72
C LEU A 127 9.72 -11.58 11.84
N HIS A 128 10.97 -12.01 11.81
CA HIS A 128 11.48 -12.85 12.87
C HIS A 128 11.73 -11.96 14.09
N PRO A 129 11.24 -12.33 15.29
CA PRO A 129 11.73 -11.72 16.50
C PRO A 129 13.23 -11.98 16.50
N TYR A 130 14.02 -10.93 16.26
CA TYR A 130 15.42 -10.94 16.62
C TYR A 130 15.38 -11.07 18.14
N MET A 131 15.41 -12.31 18.64
CA MET A 131 15.55 -12.57 20.07
C MET A 131 16.97 -12.15 20.41
N PHE A 132 17.15 -10.85 20.61
CA PHE A 132 18.20 -10.37 21.46
C PHE A 132 17.89 -10.99 22.82
N ARG A 133 18.64 -12.04 23.20
CA ARG A 133 18.56 -12.57 24.55
C ARG A 133 18.97 -11.41 25.46
N TRP A 134 18.01 -10.86 26.17
CA TRP A 134 18.29 -9.91 27.23
C TRP A 134 19.10 -10.66 28.28
N ASP A 135 20.39 -10.34 28.38
CA ASP A 135 21.14 -10.69 29.58
C ASP A 135 20.40 -10.07 30.77
N LYS A 136 20.09 -10.90 31.77
CA LYS A 136 19.40 -10.49 33.00
C LYS A 136 20.08 -9.25 33.57
N GLY A 137 19.40 -8.10 33.54
CA GLY A 137 19.91 -6.82 34.05
C GLY A 137 19.77 -5.65 33.07
N LYS A 138 19.56 -5.91 31.78
CA LYS A 138 19.16 -4.89 30.79
C LYS A 138 17.64 -4.88 30.67
N THR A 139 16.97 -4.19 31.58
CA THR A 139 15.57 -3.79 31.38
C THR A 139 15.49 -3.03 30.05
N PRO A 140 14.46 -3.21 29.19
CA PRO A 140 14.34 -2.39 27.99
C PRO A 140 14.24 -0.92 28.43
N GLU A 141 15.37 -0.22 28.32
CA GLU A 141 15.49 1.19 28.60
C GLU A 141 14.50 1.91 27.67
N VAL A 142 13.74 2.83 28.25
CA VAL A 142 12.95 3.89 27.61
C VAL A 142 13.16 3.98 26.09
N VAL A 143 12.10 3.83 25.29
CA VAL A 143 12.16 4.12 23.85
C VAL A 143 12.72 5.52 23.64
N ARG A 144 13.81 5.62 22.89
CA ARG A 144 14.50 6.88 22.60
C ARG A 144 14.50 7.11 21.11
N TYR A 145 14.42 8.39 20.75
CA TYR A 145 14.62 8.82 19.38
C TYR A 145 15.97 8.33 18.86
N ASP A 146 15.93 7.71 17.69
CA ASP A 146 17.09 7.25 16.92
C ASP A 146 16.85 7.70 15.48
N GLU A 147 17.62 8.69 15.05
CA GLU A 147 17.49 9.30 13.72
C GLU A 147 17.71 8.27 12.60
N GLY A 148 18.67 7.37 12.75
CA GLY A 148 18.95 6.34 11.75
C GLY A 148 17.78 5.38 11.59
N LYS A 149 17.17 4.97 12.71
CA LYS A 149 16.00 4.09 12.71
C LYS A 149 14.73 4.79 12.27
N TYR A 150 14.57 6.06 12.60
CA TYR A 150 13.50 6.90 12.07
C TYR A 150 13.61 7.01 10.55
N ASN A 151 14.79 7.33 10.03
CA ASN A 151 15.02 7.48 8.59
C ASN A 151 14.84 6.16 7.82
N GLU A 152 15.27 5.04 8.40
CA GLU A 152 15.02 3.70 7.86
C GLU A 152 13.52 3.39 7.76
N TRP A 153 12.76 3.67 8.82
CA TRP A 153 11.29 3.52 8.79
C TRP A 153 10.66 4.47 7.76
N LEU A 154 11.08 5.73 7.73
CA LEU A 154 10.51 6.76 6.88
C LEU A 154 10.73 6.46 5.38
N ASP A 155 11.90 5.92 5.01
CA ASP A 155 12.17 5.43 3.65
C ASP A 155 11.14 4.37 3.21
N MET A 156 10.96 3.32 4.01
CA MET A 156 10.01 2.23 3.72
C MET A 156 8.56 2.74 3.72
N TYR A 157 8.20 3.58 4.69
CA TYR A 157 6.87 4.16 4.81
C TYR A 157 6.51 4.99 3.57
N GLN A 158 7.39 5.90 3.15
CA GLN A 158 7.19 6.75 1.98
C GLN A 158 7.17 5.94 0.68
N SER A 159 8.05 4.93 0.57
CA SER A 159 8.14 4.03 -0.59
C SER A 159 6.83 3.26 -0.82
N ILE A 160 6.25 2.71 0.25
CA ILE A 160 4.99 1.97 0.19
C ILE A 160 3.79 2.90 -0.02
N LEU A 161 3.78 4.05 0.65
CA LEU A 161 2.73 5.07 0.47
C LEU A 161 2.67 5.55 -0.98
N SER A 162 3.82 5.85 -1.60
CA SER A 162 3.85 6.30 -2.99
C SER A 162 3.30 5.25 -3.94
N TYR A 163 3.71 3.99 -3.74
CA TYR A 163 3.21 2.86 -4.52
C TYR A 163 1.69 2.64 -4.37
N MET A 164 1.15 2.80 -3.16
CA MET A 164 -0.31 2.78 -2.95
C MET A 164 -1.02 3.85 -3.77
N ILE A 165 -0.48 5.07 -3.78
CA ILE A 165 -1.06 6.19 -4.50
C ILE A 165 -0.94 5.96 -6.02
N GLU A 166 0.19 5.46 -6.51
CA GLU A 166 0.37 5.10 -7.92
C GLU A 166 -0.69 4.09 -8.39
N ILE A 167 -0.98 3.06 -7.58
CA ILE A 167 -2.07 2.11 -7.88
C ILE A 167 -3.41 2.84 -7.96
N LEU A 168 -3.73 3.72 -7.00
CA LEU A 168 -4.98 4.50 -7.07
C LEU A 168 -5.05 5.34 -8.35
N CYS A 169 -3.94 5.97 -8.73
CA CYS A 169 -3.86 6.80 -9.92
C CYS A 169 -4.08 5.99 -11.20
N ASN A 170 -3.54 4.78 -11.26
CA ASN A 170 -3.62 3.91 -12.42
C ASN A 170 -5.03 3.29 -12.59
N TYR A 171 -5.65 2.84 -11.50
CA TYR A 171 -6.97 2.21 -11.57
C TYR A 171 -8.15 3.18 -11.49
N PHE A 172 -7.96 4.37 -10.91
CA PHE A 172 -9.01 5.37 -10.72
C PHE A 172 -8.61 6.76 -11.26
N PRO A 173 -8.25 6.89 -12.55
CA PRO A 173 -7.76 8.14 -13.12
C PRO A 173 -8.78 9.28 -13.02
N GLU A 174 -10.08 8.97 -13.13
CA GLU A 174 -11.14 9.98 -13.00
C GLU A 174 -11.27 10.54 -11.57
N SER A 175 -10.99 9.72 -10.55
CA SER A 175 -10.95 10.19 -9.16
C SER A 175 -9.79 11.16 -8.94
N ILE A 176 -8.65 10.94 -9.60
CA ILE A 176 -7.50 11.85 -9.54
C ILE A 176 -7.78 13.18 -10.24
N LYS A 177 -8.48 13.16 -11.38
CA LYS A 177 -8.89 14.36 -12.11
C LYS A 177 -9.95 15.19 -11.40
N SER A 178 -10.60 14.64 -10.37
CA SER A 178 -11.55 15.39 -9.55
C SER A 178 -10.83 16.50 -8.77
N GLN A 179 -11.56 17.55 -8.39
CA GLN A 179 -11.01 18.64 -7.58
C GLN A 179 -10.35 18.14 -6.29
N ASN A 180 -10.96 17.15 -5.63
CA ASN A 180 -10.41 16.57 -4.40
C ASN A 180 -9.12 15.79 -4.68
N GLY A 181 -9.06 15.05 -5.79
CA GLY A 181 -7.86 14.32 -6.22
C GLY A 181 -6.70 15.28 -6.53
N GLN A 182 -6.96 16.32 -7.31
CA GLN A 182 -5.97 17.36 -7.61
C GLN A 182 -5.48 18.07 -6.34
N ASN A 183 -6.38 18.46 -5.44
CA ASN A 183 -6.01 19.07 -4.16
C ASN A 183 -5.12 18.14 -3.33
N ALA A 184 -5.46 16.85 -3.24
CA ALA A 184 -4.65 15.87 -2.51
C ALA A 184 -3.24 15.72 -3.11
N LEU A 185 -3.11 15.73 -4.44
CA LEU A 185 -1.80 15.70 -5.11
C LEU A 185 -1.00 16.99 -4.88
N ILE A 186 -1.65 18.16 -4.88
CA ILE A 186 -1.00 19.44 -4.55
C ILE A 186 -0.48 19.43 -3.11
N GLU A 187 -1.30 18.98 -2.15
CA GLU A 187 -0.89 18.88 -0.74
C GLU A 187 0.31 17.95 -0.57
N LEU A 188 0.32 16.82 -1.30
CA LEU A 188 1.42 15.88 -1.28
C LEU A 188 2.70 16.47 -1.90
N LYS A 189 2.57 17.17 -3.04
CA LYS A 189 3.67 17.88 -3.71
C LYS A 189 4.24 19.00 -2.84
N GLY A 190 3.40 19.65 -2.04
CA GLY A 190 3.79 20.70 -1.10
C GLY A 190 4.85 20.26 -0.07
N MET A 191 5.06 18.95 0.13
CA MET A 191 6.16 18.44 0.95
C MET A 191 7.54 18.87 0.44
N GLU A 192 7.73 19.02 -0.87
CA GLU A 192 8.99 19.50 -1.44
C GLU A 192 9.25 20.96 -1.05
N SER A 193 8.25 21.82 -1.18
CA SER A 193 8.35 23.23 -0.77
C SER A 193 8.59 23.35 0.74
N LEU A 194 7.94 22.50 1.55
CA LEU A 194 8.17 22.47 3.01
C LEU A 194 9.61 22.06 3.37
N GLU A 195 10.20 21.09 2.66
CA GLU A 195 11.60 20.67 2.84
C GLU A 195 12.56 21.84 2.54
N GLU A 196 12.31 22.60 1.48
CA GLU A 196 13.08 23.80 1.12
C GLU A 196 12.93 24.94 2.13
N ASP A 197 11.69 25.29 2.46
CA ASP A 197 11.37 26.41 3.36
C ASP A 197 11.89 26.18 4.78
N CYS A 198 11.72 24.96 5.28
CA CYS A 198 12.15 24.60 6.64
C CYS A 198 13.63 24.19 6.69
N LYS A 199 14.29 23.97 5.55
CA LYS A 199 15.68 23.49 5.43
C LYS A 199 15.91 22.17 6.20
N VAL A 200 14.93 21.27 6.13
CA VAL A 200 14.98 19.94 6.76
C VAL A 200 14.63 18.88 5.74
N THR A 201 15.33 17.75 5.76
CA THR A 201 15.00 16.63 4.89
C THR A 201 13.71 15.96 5.38
N LEU A 202 12.64 16.10 4.61
CA LEU A 202 11.33 15.46 4.85
C LEU A 202 11.15 14.24 3.96
N ILE A 203 11.71 14.24 2.75
CA ILE A 203 11.53 13.20 1.74
C ILE A 203 12.81 12.37 1.66
N ILE A 204 12.80 11.19 2.27
CA ILE A 204 13.97 10.29 2.30
C ILE A 204 13.89 9.29 1.16
N SER A 205 12.69 8.78 0.87
CA SER A 205 12.52 7.75 -0.15
C SER A 205 12.74 8.31 -1.56
N LYS A 206 13.66 7.67 -2.29
CA LYS A 206 13.88 7.95 -3.71
C LYS A 206 12.64 7.62 -4.55
N HIS A 207 11.94 6.53 -4.21
CA HIS A 207 10.73 6.12 -4.91
C HIS A 207 9.65 7.20 -4.77
N PHE A 208 9.41 7.67 -3.54
CA PHE A 208 8.47 8.74 -3.29
C PHE A 208 8.88 10.06 -3.96
N ARG A 209 10.16 10.42 -3.92
CA ARG A 209 10.66 11.62 -4.61
C ARG A 209 10.44 11.55 -6.12
N ASN A 210 10.67 10.39 -6.73
CA ASN A 210 10.37 10.17 -8.13
C ASN A 210 8.88 10.33 -8.41
N PHE A 211 8.00 9.76 -7.59
CA PHE A 211 6.55 9.94 -7.72
C PHE A 211 6.15 11.42 -7.62
N LEU A 212 6.64 12.15 -6.63
CA LEU A 212 6.36 13.59 -6.48
C LEU A 212 6.82 14.39 -7.70
N SER A 213 7.94 14.04 -8.31
CA SER A 213 8.43 14.71 -9.53
C SER A 213 7.48 14.57 -10.73
N GLN A 214 6.58 13.58 -10.71
CA GLN A 214 5.57 13.36 -11.74
C GLN A 214 4.28 14.17 -11.51
N ILE A 215 4.17 14.90 -10.39
CA ILE A 215 3.01 15.74 -10.07
C ILE A 215 3.34 17.19 -10.48
N SER A 216 2.49 17.79 -11.32
CA SER A 216 2.57 19.20 -11.69
C SER A 216 2.19 20.11 -10.53
N THR A 217 2.57 21.38 -10.59
CA THR A 217 2.20 22.37 -9.56
C THR A 217 0.68 22.56 -9.46
N GLU A 218 -0.07 22.29 -10.54
CA GLU A 218 -1.54 22.31 -10.55
C GLU A 218 -2.18 20.97 -10.13
N GLY A 219 -1.39 19.98 -9.69
CA GLY A 219 -1.90 18.69 -9.22
C GLY A 219 -2.22 17.69 -10.34
N ASN A 220 -1.64 17.84 -11.53
CA ASN A 220 -1.82 16.88 -12.63
C ASN A 220 -0.65 15.89 -12.70
N LEU A 221 -0.93 14.63 -13.03
CA LEU A 221 0.14 13.65 -13.30
C LEU A 221 0.70 13.86 -14.71
N LEU A 222 2.02 14.02 -14.80
CA LEU A 222 2.72 14.38 -16.04
C LEU A 222 2.82 13.23 -17.07
N TYR A 223 2.50 11.99 -16.70
CA TYR A 223 2.62 10.81 -17.57
C TYR A 223 1.30 10.07 -17.86
N ASN A 224 0.14 10.68 -17.59
CA ASN A 224 -1.15 10.06 -17.92
C ASN A 224 -1.65 10.50 -19.32
N GLU A 225 -0.92 10.14 -20.38
CA GLU A 225 -1.54 9.87 -21.68
C GLU A 225 -1.18 8.42 -22.06
N PRO A 226 -2.18 7.57 -22.39
CA PRO A 226 -1.95 6.18 -22.79
C PRO A 226 -1.16 6.05 -24.09
#